data_AF-A0A7C6DHH4-F1
#
_entry.id   AF-A0A7C6DHH4-F1
#
_cell.length_a   1.000
_cell.length_b   1.000
_cell.length_c   1.000
_cell.angle_alpha   90.00
_cell.angle_beta   90.00
_cell.angle_gamma   90.00
#
_symmetry.space_group_name_H-M   'P 1'
#
loop_
_entity.id
_entity.type
_entity.pdbx_description
1 polymer ?
#
loop_
_entity_poly.entity_id
_entity_poly.type
_entity_poly.pdbx_seq_one_letter_code
_entity_poly.pdbx_strand_id
1 'polypeptide(L)'
;MNKCENFVRRPDSRLNLAKRPFSVLGSLFLAFVILVSVTGCSFLAEIELGPAVSEVVVTKVPETAETLPFSHLELLDETQIQDYVATIRRNAAQLNDLRPGGALDLAQVQAVALERVVDGDTLIVQIDGESVRLRLIGVDAPESFSHHDENKRTVAGENVSRILTALLESEATVLLDFDVEKYDQYDRMLAYVYTDEGIMLNEVLARFGLVEVKRYHPNVRFHDYLKELEADAQADNIGIWRSDSEMSKSRKGDNPMNKKTIYLAG
;
A
#
# COMPACT_ATOMS: atom_id res chain seq x y z
N MET A 1 31.46 32.69 -44.04
CA MET A 1 30.97 33.77 -43.17
C MET A 1 30.81 33.22 -41.76
N ASN A 2 31.50 33.87 -40.82
CA ASN A 2 31.44 33.88 -39.36
C ASN A 2 31.46 32.57 -38.55
N LYS A 3 32.65 32.36 -37.96
CA LYS A 3 32.94 31.66 -36.69
C LYS A 3 32.10 32.20 -35.52
N CYS A 4 31.89 31.37 -34.49
CA CYS A 4 32.17 31.76 -33.11
C CYS A 4 32.54 30.52 -32.27
N GLU A 5 33.68 30.65 -31.60
CA GLU A 5 34.36 29.71 -30.72
C GLU A 5 34.04 30.03 -29.23
N ASN A 6 34.21 29.02 -28.37
CA ASN A 6 34.70 29.07 -26.98
C ASN A 6 33.89 29.81 -25.90
N PHE A 7 33.62 29.14 -24.77
CA PHE A 7 34.38 29.38 -23.53
C PHE A 7 34.00 28.38 -22.40
N VAL A 8 34.99 27.60 -21.95
CA VAL A 8 34.96 26.76 -20.75
C VAL A 8 35.54 27.55 -19.59
N ARG A 9 34.90 27.55 -18.40
CA ARG A 9 35.61 27.66 -17.10
C ARG A 9 34.87 26.94 -15.96
N ARG A 10 35.58 26.00 -15.32
CA ARG A 10 35.37 25.59 -13.92
C ARG A 10 36.04 26.61 -12.99
N PRO A 11 35.60 26.74 -11.74
CA PRO A 11 36.46 27.19 -10.66
C PRO A 11 36.72 26.06 -9.65
N ASP A 12 37.97 25.63 -9.56
CA ASP A 12 38.56 25.10 -8.33
C ASP A 12 39.09 26.30 -7.53
N SER A 13 38.83 26.35 -6.22
CA SER A 13 39.72 27.06 -5.29
C SER A 13 39.55 26.53 -3.88
N ARG A 14 40.52 25.69 -3.48
CA ARG A 14 40.87 25.45 -2.09
C ARG A 14 41.37 26.78 -1.47
N LEU A 15 40.83 27.15 -0.33
CA LEU A 15 41.41 28.15 0.56
C LEU A 15 41.57 27.53 1.95
N ASN A 16 42.81 27.56 2.43
CA ASN A 16 43.27 27.03 3.71
C ASN A 16 43.95 28.18 4.49
N LEU A 17 43.95 28.05 5.82
CA LEU A 17 44.74 28.76 6.85
C LEU A 17 44.30 30.15 7.36
N ALA A 18 43.93 30.18 8.65
CA ALA A 18 44.62 30.87 9.79
C ALA A 18 43.70 30.75 11.04
N LYS A 19 43.98 29.99 12.12
CA LYS A 19 44.95 30.07 13.23
C LYS A 19 44.94 31.37 14.09
N ARG A 20 44.28 31.24 15.26
CA ARG A 20 44.61 31.72 16.64
C ARG A 20 44.11 33.12 17.09
N PRO A 21 44.26 33.51 18.38
CA PRO A 21 43.43 33.16 19.56
C PRO A 21 43.09 34.45 20.40
N PHE A 22 42.77 34.31 21.71
CA PHE A 22 42.49 35.34 22.77
C PHE A 22 41.00 35.46 23.14
N SER A 23 40.57 35.66 24.39
CA SER A 23 41.18 35.54 25.73
C SER A 23 40.07 35.68 26.79
N VAL A 24 40.36 35.11 27.96
CA VAL A 24 39.65 35.12 29.25
C VAL A 24 39.32 36.52 29.77
N LEU A 25 38.16 36.68 30.46
CA LEU A 25 37.94 37.56 31.65
C LEU A 25 36.56 37.18 32.27
N GLY A 26 36.48 36.56 33.45
CA GLY A 26 36.31 37.21 34.78
C GLY A 26 34.85 37.08 35.27
N SER A 27 34.48 36.09 36.10
CA SER A 27 34.46 36.07 37.58
C SER A 27 33.62 37.18 38.24
N LEU A 28 32.45 36.84 38.83
CA LEU A 28 32.07 37.16 40.23
C LEU A 28 30.65 36.68 40.62
N PHE A 29 30.58 35.83 41.66
CA PHE A 29 29.63 35.78 42.78
C PHE A 29 28.14 36.18 42.59
N LEU A 30 27.21 35.27 42.91
CA LEU A 30 26.47 35.29 44.18
C LEU A 30 25.66 34.00 44.39
N ALA A 31 25.90 33.33 45.52
CA ALA A 31 25.08 32.24 46.03
C ALA A 31 23.80 32.80 46.69
N PHE A 32 22.65 32.20 46.42
CA PHE A 32 21.49 32.32 47.31
C PHE A 32 20.93 30.93 47.60
N VAL A 33 21.23 30.48 48.81
CA VAL A 33 20.59 29.35 49.48
C VAL A 33 19.23 29.85 49.96
N ILE A 34 18.14 29.26 49.48
CA ILE A 34 16.84 29.38 50.15
C ILE A 34 16.44 27.99 50.61
N LEU A 35 16.64 27.81 51.91
CA LEU A 35 16.11 26.74 52.75
C LEU A 35 14.61 27.01 52.94
N VAL A 36 13.72 26.15 52.43
CA VAL A 36 12.33 26.09 52.92
C VAL A 36 12.12 24.73 53.55
N SER A 37 11.79 24.80 54.83
CA SER A 37 11.57 23.71 55.77
C SER A 37 10.39 22.82 55.41
N VAL A 38 10.58 21.54 55.71
CA VAL A 38 9.61 20.45 55.67
C VAL A 38 8.45 20.69 56.64
N THR A 39 7.22 20.54 56.17
CA THR A 39 6.11 19.94 56.93
C THR A 39 5.12 19.35 55.95
N GLY A 40 4.75 18.09 56.20
CA GLY A 40 4.21 17.17 55.21
C GLY A 40 2.77 17.39 54.80
N CYS A 41 2.39 16.71 53.73
CA CYS A 41 1.20 15.90 53.72
C CYS A 41 1.38 14.81 52.65
N SER A 42 1.07 13.59 53.05
CA SER A 42 1.09 12.38 52.24
C SER A 42 0.24 12.56 50.98
N PHE A 43 0.81 12.36 49.80
CA PHE A 43 0.07 11.86 48.65
C PHE A 43 1.06 11.25 47.66
N LEU A 44 1.27 9.94 47.78
CA LEU A 44 1.83 9.14 46.70
C LEU A 44 0.74 9.10 45.62
N ALA A 45 0.83 9.99 44.63
CA ALA A 45 0.06 9.84 43.41
C ALA A 45 0.77 8.74 42.60
N GLU A 46 0.06 7.63 42.44
CA GLU A 46 0.41 6.54 41.56
C GLU A 46 0.72 7.08 40.17
N ILE A 47 1.78 6.52 39.56
CA ILE A 47 2.03 6.63 38.14
C ILE A 47 0.85 5.91 37.48
N GLU A 48 -0.16 6.66 37.04
CA GLU A 48 -1.19 6.13 36.15
C GLU A 48 -0.50 5.74 34.84
N LEU A 49 -0.31 4.43 34.70
CA LEU A 49 -0.10 3.76 33.42
C LEU A 49 -1.09 4.37 32.43
N GLY A 50 -0.54 4.91 31.33
CA GLY A 50 -1.30 5.61 30.30
C GLY A 50 -2.49 4.79 29.80
N PRO A 51 -3.48 5.44 29.16
CA PRO A 51 -4.67 4.76 28.70
C PRO A 51 -4.25 3.57 27.83
N ALA A 52 -4.79 2.41 28.20
CA ALA A 52 -4.67 1.17 27.48
C ALA A 52 -4.84 1.43 25.97
N VAL A 53 -3.97 0.80 25.17
CA VAL A 53 -4.14 0.73 23.72
C VAL A 53 -5.56 0.24 23.48
N SER A 54 -6.44 1.16 23.09
CA SER A 54 -7.80 0.83 22.72
C SER A 54 -7.70 -0.18 21.61
N GLU A 55 -8.35 -1.34 21.76
CA GLU A 55 -8.55 -2.27 20.66
C GLU A 55 -8.93 -1.45 19.43
N VAL A 56 -8.09 -1.52 18.40
CA VAL A 56 -8.47 -1.03 17.08
C VAL A 56 -9.59 -1.95 16.66
N VAL A 57 -10.82 -1.53 16.94
CA VAL A 57 -12.01 -2.12 16.36
C VAL A 57 -11.83 -1.91 14.87
N VAL A 58 -11.42 -2.97 14.17
CA VAL A 58 -11.43 -3.04 12.72
C VAL A 58 -12.89 -2.83 12.35
N THR A 59 -13.25 -1.58 12.06
CA THR A 59 -14.57 -1.28 11.55
C THR A 59 -14.63 -1.98 10.20
N LYS A 60 -15.54 -2.96 10.14
CA LYS A 60 -15.94 -3.66 8.92
C LYS A 60 -16.00 -2.64 7.76
N VAL A 61 -15.60 -3.07 6.56
CA VAL A 61 -15.73 -2.33 5.29
C VAL A 61 -16.92 -1.38 5.41
N PRO A 62 -16.76 -0.05 5.18
CA PRO A 62 -17.87 0.88 5.33
C PRO A 62 -19.09 0.31 4.63
N GLU A 63 -20.23 0.38 5.32
CA GLU A 63 -21.52 -0.29 5.08
C GLU A 63 -22.06 -0.17 3.63
N THR A 64 -21.35 0.54 2.76
CA THR A 64 -21.65 0.85 1.37
C THR A 64 -20.45 0.63 0.43
N ALA A 65 -19.69 -0.46 0.58
CA ALA A 65 -19.23 -1.18 -0.63
C ALA A 65 -20.49 -1.75 -1.31
N GLU A 66 -21.37 -0.88 -1.81
CA GLU A 66 -22.62 -1.20 -2.47
C GLU A 66 -22.29 -1.99 -3.74
N THR A 67 -22.19 -3.31 -3.58
CA THR A 67 -22.16 -4.33 -4.63
C THR A 67 -21.54 -3.88 -5.94
N LEU A 68 -20.28 -3.43 -5.93
CA LEU A 68 -19.59 -3.04 -7.16
C LEU A 68 -19.79 -4.16 -8.19
N PRO A 69 -20.19 -3.84 -9.42
CA PRO A 69 -20.47 -4.86 -10.41
C PRO A 69 -19.17 -5.62 -10.67
N PHE A 70 -19.16 -6.92 -10.38
CA PHE A 70 -18.08 -7.80 -10.78
C PHE A 70 -18.70 -8.95 -11.55
N SER A 71 -18.11 -9.31 -12.68
CA SER A 71 -18.59 -10.39 -13.51
C SER A 71 -17.45 -11.31 -13.89
N HIS A 72 -17.69 -12.61 -13.70
CA HIS A 72 -16.84 -13.69 -14.18
C HIS A 72 -17.13 -14.06 -15.63
N LEU A 73 -18.23 -13.57 -16.19
CA LEU A 73 -18.77 -14.00 -17.49
C LEU A 73 -18.74 -12.89 -18.55
N GLU A 74 -18.78 -11.64 -18.12
CA GLU A 74 -18.84 -10.45 -18.98
C GLU A 74 -17.76 -9.44 -18.56
N LEU A 75 -17.17 -8.75 -19.54
CA LEU A 75 -16.22 -7.69 -19.28
C LEU A 75 -16.93 -6.49 -18.67
N LEU A 76 -16.31 -5.87 -17.67
CA LEU A 76 -16.77 -4.61 -17.12
C LEU A 76 -16.66 -3.52 -18.18
N ASP A 77 -17.65 -2.63 -18.24
CA ASP A 77 -17.54 -1.42 -19.05
C ASP A 77 -16.61 -0.40 -18.37
N GLU A 78 -16.27 0.67 -19.10
CA GLU A 78 -15.36 1.69 -18.61
C GLU A 78 -15.91 2.42 -17.38
N THR A 79 -17.23 2.64 -17.31
CA THR A 79 -17.84 3.33 -16.15
C THR A 79 -17.69 2.49 -14.91
N GLN A 80 -17.95 1.18 -15.01
CA GLN A 80 -17.79 0.23 -13.93
C GLN A 80 -16.34 0.17 -13.43
N ILE A 81 -15.36 0.20 -14.32
CA ILE A 81 -13.93 0.23 -13.94
C ILE A 81 -13.60 1.52 -13.19
N GLN A 82 -14.05 2.66 -13.68
CA GLN A 82 -13.81 3.94 -13.00
C GLN A 82 -14.50 4.00 -11.64
N ASP A 83 -15.67 3.36 -11.47
CA ASP A 83 -16.33 3.22 -10.16
C ASP A 83 -15.49 2.39 -9.16
N TYR A 84 -14.80 1.34 -9.62
CA TYR A 84 -13.82 0.63 -8.78
C TYR A 84 -12.69 1.56 -8.35
N VAL A 85 -12.05 2.24 -9.30
CA VAL A 85 -10.90 3.13 -9.02
C VAL A 85 -11.31 4.25 -8.06
N ALA A 86 -12.46 4.88 -8.29
CA ALA A 86 -12.98 5.93 -7.42
C ALA A 86 -13.27 5.39 -6.01
N THR A 87 -13.79 4.17 -5.89
CA THR A 87 -14.05 3.54 -4.59
C THR A 87 -12.75 3.19 -3.87
N ILE A 88 -11.75 2.65 -4.56
CA ILE A 88 -10.42 2.39 -4.01
C ILE A 88 -9.81 3.68 -3.47
N ARG A 89 -9.76 4.75 -4.28
CA ARG A 89 -9.17 6.04 -3.89
C ARG A 89 -9.91 6.70 -2.73
N ARG A 90 -11.25 6.62 -2.68
CA ARG A 90 -12.05 7.14 -1.54
C ARG A 90 -11.72 6.44 -0.22
N ASN A 91 -11.40 5.15 -0.26
CA ASN A 91 -11.12 4.35 0.93
C ASN A 91 -9.62 4.28 1.30
N ALA A 92 -8.73 4.82 0.46
CA ALA A 92 -7.28 4.73 0.61
C ALA A 92 -6.75 5.13 2.01
N ALA A 93 -7.31 6.18 2.61
CA ALA A 93 -6.91 6.62 3.95
C ALA A 93 -7.19 5.55 5.02
N GLN A 94 -8.35 4.90 4.95
CA GLN A 94 -8.71 3.83 5.89
C GLN A 94 -7.82 2.59 5.71
N LEU A 95 -7.34 2.32 4.49
CA LEU A 95 -6.41 1.21 4.25
C LEU A 95 -5.09 1.40 4.99
N ASN A 96 -4.54 2.62 4.95
CA ASN A 96 -3.30 2.94 5.65
C ASN A 96 -3.39 2.74 7.18
N ASP A 97 -4.55 3.02 7.78
CA ASP A 97 -4.75 2.89 9.23
C ASP A 97 -4.87 1.43 9.69
N LEU A 98 -5.30 0.52 8.81
CA LEU A 98 -5.52 -0.90 9.12
C LEU A 98 -4.28 -1.77 8.85
N ARG A 99 -3.30 -1.24 8.12
CA ARG A 99 -2.09 -1.98 7.73
C ARG A 99 -1.15 -2.19 8.94
N PRO A 100 -0.71 -3.44 9.21
CA PRO A 100 0.34 -3.68 10.19
C PRO A 100 1.63 -2.94 9.82
N GLY A 101 2.31 -2.36 10.82
CA GLY A 101 3.50 -1.53 10.58
C GLY A 101 3.19 -0.07 10.26
N GLY A 102 1.92 0.29 10.08
CA GLY A 102 1.46 1.68 9.93
C GLY A 102 1.74 2.29 8.56
N ALA A 103 1.86 3.62 8.53
CA ALA A 103 2.10 4.37 7.31
C ALA A 103 3.43 3.97 6.63
N LEU A 104 3.47 4.09 5.30
CA LEU A 104 4.64 3.76 4.48
C LEU A 104 5.87 4.56 4.93
N ASP A 105 6.96 3.86 5.28
CA ASP A 105 8.26 4.50 5.49
C ASP A 105 8.95 4.76 4.15
N LEU A 106 8.86 6.00 3.67
CA LEU A 106 9.46 6.42 2.40
C LEU A 106 10.99 6.24 2.36
N ALA A 107 11.67 6.07 3.49
CA ALA A 107 13.10 5.80 3.52
C ALA A 107 13.45 4.33 3.20
N GLN A 108 12.48 3.42 3.25
CA GLN A 108 12.67 1.98 3.01
C GLN A 108 12.16 1.52 1.64
N VAL A 109 11.59 2.43 0.85
CA VAL A 109 11.06 2.11 -0.48
C VAL A 109 11.96 2.62 -1.60
N GLN A 110 11.90 1.94 -2.74
CA GLN A 110 12.57 2.34 -3.96
C GLN A 110 11.54 2.85 -4.97
N ALA A 111 11.64 4.12 -5.36
CA ALA A 111 10.83 4.68 -6.46
C ALA A 111 11.36 4.19 -7.81
N VAL A 112 10.47 3.68 -8.67
CA VAL A 112 10.80 3.23 -10.04
C VAL A 112 9.74 3.71 -11.02
N ALA A 113 10.15 4.00 -12.26
CA ALA A 113 9.19 4.40 -13.28
C ALA A 113 8.34 3.19 -13.69
N LEU A 114 7.02 3.39 -13.75
CA LEU A 114 6.07 2.40 -14.23
C LEU A 114 6.07 2.42 -15.76
N GLU A 115 6.29 1.28 -16.40
CA GLU A 115 6.18 1.17 -17.86
C GLU A 115 4.77 0.76 -18.28
N ARG A 116 4.25 -0.34 -17.70
CA ARG A 116 2.90 -0.84 -17.97
C ARG A 116 2.46 -1.91 -16.98
N VAL A 117 1.15 -2.14 -16.93
CA VAL A 117 0.55 -3.34 -16.33
C VAL A 117 0.61 -4.50 -17.32
N VAL A 118 0.94 -5.71 -16.85
CA VAL A 118 0.92 -6.94 -17.67
C VAL A 118 -0.39 -7.69 -17.47
N ASP A 119 -0.74 -7.94 -16.21
CA ASP A 119 -1.91 -8.67 -15.75
C ASP A 119 -2.30 -8.20 -14.34
N GLY A 120 -3.18 -8.91 -13.64
CA GLY A 120 -3.70 -8.51 -12.34
C GLY A 120 -2.72 -8.54 -11.18
N ASP A 121 -1.50 -9.04 -11.37
CA ASP A 121 -0.49 -9.13 -10.31
C ASP A 121 0.96 -8.96 -10.78
N THR A 122 1.14 -8.60 -12.06
CA THR A 122 2.43 -8.37 -12.69
C THR A 122 2.48 -7.00 -13.38
N LEU A 123 3.58 -6.28 -13.13
CA LEU A 123 3.93 -5.01 -13.76
C LEU A 123 5.23 -5.15 -14.57
N ILE A 124 5.44 -4.23 -15.52
CA ILE A 124 6.76 -3.90 -16.05
C ILE A 124 7.16 -2.53 -15.50
N VAL A 125 8.34 -2.47 -14.90
CA VAL A 125 8.94 -1.24 -14.35
C VAL A 125 10.31 -1.01 -14.98
N GLN A 126 10.78 0.23 -14.94
CA GLN A 126 12.09 0.61 -15.46
C GLN A 126 13.10 0.73 -14.32
N ILE A 127 14.17 -0.08 -14.38
CA ILE A 127 15.28 -0.07 -13.41
C ILE A 127 16.57 0.04 -14.19
N ASP A 128 17.36 1.07 -13.89
CA ASP A 128 18.65 1.34 -14.55
C ASP A 128 18.58 1.38 -16.09
N GLY A 129 17.42 1.76 -16.64
CA GLY A 129 17.16 1.85 -18.08
C GLY A 129 16.73 0.54 -18.74
N GLU A 130 16.48 -0.52 -17.96
CA GLU A 130 15.98 -1.81 -18.43
C GLU A 130 14.55 -2.07 -17.96
N SER A 131 13.74 -2.70 -18.83
CA SER A 131 12.40 -3.18 -18.51
C SER A 131 12.50 -4.44 -17.65
N VAL A 132 12.06 -4.36 -16.40
CA VAL A 132 12.07 -5.44 -15.41
C VAL A 132 10.65 -5.91 -15.14
N ARG A 133 10.42 -7.23 -15.18
CA ARG A 133 9.15 -7.84 -14.78
C ARG A 133 9.07 -7.91 -13.25
N LEU A 134 8.01 -7.34 -12.70
CA LEU A 134 7.76 -7.26 -11.27
C LEU A 134 6.48 -8.01 -10.91
N ARG A 135 6.54 -8.92 -9.94
CA ARG A 135 5.43 -9.71 -9.41
C ARG A 135 5.09 -9.21 -8.01
N LEU A 136 3.80 -8.92 -7.79
CA LEU A 136 3.29 -8.51 -6.49
C LEU A 136 3.42 -9.66 -5.48
N ILE A 137 4.05 -9.41 -4.33
CA ILE A 137 4.22 -10.42 -3.28
C ILE A 137 2.87 -10.80 -2.66
N GLY A 138 2.64 -12.10 -2.50
CA GLY A 138 1.56 -12.64 -1.66
C GLY A 138 0.15 -12.62 -2.27
N VAL A 139 0.00 -12.16 -3.52
CA VAL A 139 -1.29 -12.13 -4.23
C VAL A 139 -1.20 -12.85 -5.57
N ASP A 140 -2.30 -13.40 -6.04
CA ASP A 140 -2.39 -14.18 -7.29
C ASP A 140 -3.71 -13.86 -7.99
N ALA A 141 -3.63 -13.17 -9.12
CA ALA A 141 -4.80 -12.77 -9.89
C ALA A 141 -5.29 -13.91 -10.78
N PRO A 142 -6.59 -13.98 -11.10
CA PRO A 142 -7.04 -14.81 -12.21
C PRO A 142 -6.31 -14.39 -13.49
N GLU A 143 -5.92 -15.37 -14.30
CA GLU A 143 -5.08 -15.08 -15.47
C GLU A 143 -5.85 -14.25 -16.52
N SER A 144 -5.31 -13.08 -16.86
CA SER A 144 -5.81 -12.21 -17.94
C SER A 144 -5.17 -12.54 -19.29
N PHE A 145 -4.04 -13.25 -19.28
CA PHE A 145 -3.28 -13.52 -20.49
C PHE A 145 -2.34 -14.72 -20.30
N SER A 146 -2.21 -15.57 -21.33
CA SER A 146 -1.30 -16.71 -21.31
C SER A 146 -0.74 -16.96 -22.71
N HIS A 147 0.58 -16.85 -22.86
CA HIS A 147 1.28 -17.17 -24.12
C HIS A 147 1.28 -18.67 -24.46
N HIS A 148 1.08 -19.53 -23.46
CA HIS A 148 1.23 -20.98 -23.58
C HIS A 148 -0.09 -21.71 -23.74
N ASP A 149 -1.19 -21.10 -23.28
CA ASP A 149 -2.52 -21.70 -23.30
C ASP A 149 -3.59 -20.61 -23.21
N GLU A 150 -4.19 -20.25 -24.34
CA GLU A 150 -5.26 -19.25 -24.41
C GLU A 150 -6.48 -19.65 -23.57
N ASN A 151 -6.67 -20.94 -23.26
CA ASN A 151 -7.78 -21.41 -22.43
C ASN A 151 -7.65 -21.00 -20.97
N LYS A 152 -6.46 -20.54 -20.54
CA LYS A 152 -6.25 -20.02 -19.18
C LYS A 152 -6.72 -18.58 -19.01
N ARG A 153 -6.93 -17.83 -20.10
CA ARG A 153 -7.42 -16.46 -20.01
C ARG A 153 -8.87 -16.48 -19.51
N THR A 154 -9.12 -15.70 -18.46
CA THR A 154 -10.44 -15.54 -17.86
C THR A 154 -10.96 -14.12 -18.00
N VAL A 155 -12.28 -13.97 -18.08
CA VAL A 155 -12.92 -12.64 -18.05
C VAL A 155 -12.66 -11.92 -16.73
N ALA A 156 -12.64 -12.67 -15.62
CA ALA A 156 -12.26 -12.13 -14.31
C ALA A 156 -10.84 -11.55 -14.34
N GLY A 157 -9.87 -12.28 -14.91
CA GLY A 157 -8.50 -11.81 -15.03
C GLY A 157 -8.38 -10.54 -15.86
N GLU A 158 -9.06 -10.49 -17.01
CA GLU A 158 -9.12 -9.27 -17.83
C GLU A 158 -9.72 -8.09 -17.06
N ASN A 159 -10.80 -8.30 -16.31
CA ASN A 159 -11.41 -7.26 -15.47
C ASN A 159 -10.44 -6.76 -14.39
N VAL A 160 -9.75 -7.66 -13.69
CA VAL A 160 -8.76 -7.31 -12.66
C VAL A 160 -7.58 -6.53 -13.26
N SER A 161 -7.05 -6.98 -14.40
CA SER A 161 -5.96 -6.31 -15.10
C SER A 161 -6.36 -4.90 -15.56
N ARG A 162 -7.59 -4.72 -16.06
CA ARG A 162 -8.10 -3.41 -16.46
C ARG A 162 -8.35 -2.48 -15.27
N ILE A 163 -8.85 -3.00 -14.14
CA ILE A 163 -8.98 -2.23 -12.88
C ILE A 163 -7.61 -1.77 -12.40
N LEU A 164 -6.61 -2.66 -12.39
CA LEU A 164 -5.24 -2.31 -11.98
C LEU A 164 -4.60 -1.30 -12.93
N THR A 165 -4.84 -1.45 -14.25
CA THR A 165 -4.38 -0.49 -15.26
C THR A 165 -4.99 0.89 -15.04
N ALA A 166 -6.30 0.98 -14.85
CA ALA A 166 -6.99 2.25 -14.59
C ALA A 166 -6.56 2.88 -13.26
N LEU A 167 -6.32 2.07 -12.22
CA LEU A 167 -5.81 2.57 -10.94
C LEU A 167 -4.44 3.24 -11.07
N LEU A 168 -3.58 2.70 -11.95
CA LEU A 168 -2.21 3.15 -12.20
C LEU A 168 -2.07 4.10 -13.40
N GLU A 169 -3.15 4.44 -14.10
CA GLU A 169 -3.10 5.22 -15.35
C GLU A 169 -2.49 6.61 -15.15
N SER A 170 -2.70 7.20 -13.98
CA SER A 170 -2.12 8.50 -13.57
C SER A 170 -0.74 8.40 -12.91
N GLU A 171 -0.22 7.20 -12.71
CA GLU A 171 1.01 6.97 -11.95
C GLU A 171 2.19 6.84 -12.92
N ALA A 172 3.10 7.82 -12.93
CA ALA A 172 4.35 7.71 -13.68
C ALA A 172 5.39 6.86 -12.94
N THR A 173 5.24 6.75 -11.63
CA THR A 173 6.18 6.08 -10.70
C THR A 173 5.39 5.22 -9.73
N VAL A 174 6.01 4.12 -9.30
CA VAL A 174 5.52 3.31 -8.18
C VAL A 174 6.66 3.13 -7.17
N LEU A 175 6.29 2.90 -5.91
CA LEU A 175 7.22 2.69 -4.82
C LEU A 175 7.29 1.19 -4.49
N LEU A 176 8.50 0.64 -4.48
CA LEU A 176 8.75 -0.77 -4.21
C LEU A 176 9.25 -0.95 -2.77
N ASP A 177 8.53 -1.74 -1.99
CA ASP A 177 8.96 -2.20 -0.67
C ASP A 177 9.27 -3.70 -0.74
N PHE A 178 10.54 -4.02 -0.55
CA PHE A 178 11.05 -5.39 -0.67
C PHE A 178 10.86 -6.17 0.62
N ASP A 179 10.69 -7.48 0.48
CA ASP A 179 10.79 -8.43 1.60
C ASP A 179 12.17 -9.14 1.55
N VAL A 180 12.33 -10.24 2.28
CA VAL A 180 13.59 -10.98 2.45
C VAL A 180 14.31 -11.27 1.13
N GLU A 181 13.60 -11.74 0.11
CA GLU A 181 14.14 -12.04 -1.22
C GLU A 181 13.56 -11.10 -2.28
N LYS A 182 14.43 -10.52 -3.12
CA LYS A 182 14.04 -9.56 -4.16
C LYS A 182 13.64 -10.20 -5.48
N TYR A 183 13.96 -11.46 -5.70
CA TYR A 183 13.71 -12.16 -6.96
C TYR A 183 13.21 -13.57 -6.71
N ASP A 184 12.32 -14.07 -7.56
CA ASP A 184 11.92 -15.47 -7.55
C ASP A 184 12.76 -16.34 -8.51
N GLN A 185 12.45 -17.65 -8.56
CA GLN A 185 13.10 -18.63 -9.45
C GLN A 185 12.91 -18.37 -10.95
N TYR A 186 12.04 -17.43 -11.33
CA TYR A 186 11.78 -17.02 -12.71
C TYR A 186 12.40 -15.66 -13.03
N ASP A 187 13.32 -15.18 -12.19
CA ASP A 187 13.99 -13.88 -12.29
C ASP A 187 13.03 -12.69 -12.27
N ARG A 188 11.81 -12.86 -11.73
CA ARG A 188 10.87 -11.74 -11.54
C ARG A 188 11.24 -11.01 -10.27
N MET A 189 11.26 -9.69 -10.33
CA MET A 189 11.40 -8.86 -9.13
C MET A 189 10.16 -9.02 -8.24
N LEU A 190 10.35 -9.12 -6.93
CA LEU A 190 9.31 -9.29 -5.93
C LEU A 190 9.21 -8.03 -5.08
N ALA A 191 8.03 -7.42 -5.02
CA ALA A 191 7.78 -6.29 -4.13
C ALA A 191 6.34 -6.24 -3.63
N TYR A 192 6.16 -5.59 -2.48
CA TYR A 192 4.92 -4.89 -2.17
C TYR A 192 4.96 -3.53 -2.86
N VAL A 193 3.94 -3.20 -3.63
CA VAL A 193 3.96 -2.02 -4.50
C VAL A 193 2.98 -0.99 -3.99
N TYR A 194 3.42 0.27 -3.99
CA TYR A 194 2.62 1.41 -3.57
C TYR A 194 2.53 2.46 -4.68
N THR A 195 1.41 3.15 -4.76
CA THR A 195 1.29 4.41 -5.51
C THR A 195 1.98 5.56 -4.76
N ASP A 196 2.15 6.71 -5.41
CA ASP A 196 2.71 7.90 -4.76
C ASP A 196 1.81 8.42 -3.61
N GLU A 197 0.50 8.11 -3.66
CA GLU A 197 -0.48 8.40 -2.61
C GLU A 197 -0.39 7.44 -1.41
N GLY A 198 0.51 6.45 -1.46
CA GLY A 198 0.71 5.45 -0.40
C GLY A 198 -0.29 4.29 -0.43
N ILE A 199 -1.03 4.12 -1.54
CA ILE A 199 -1.97 3.01 -1.71
C ILE A 199 -1.18 1.74 -2.04
N MET A 200 -1.23 0.75 -1.14
CA MET A 200 -0.60 -0.56 -1.38
C MET A 200 -1.46 -1.41 -2.32
N LEU A 201 -0.92 -1.77 -3.49
CA LEU A 201 -1.66 -2.53 -4.51
C LEU A 201 -2.07 -3.92 -4.01
N ASN A 202 -1.17 -4.63 -3.34
CA ASN A 202 -1.42 -5.98 -2.80
C ASN A 202 -2.62 -5.98 -1.83
N GLU A 203 -2.67 -4.98 -0.96
CA GLU A 203 -3.75 -4.78 0.01
C GLU A 203 -5.08 -4.47 -0.68
N VAL A 204 -5.08 -3.53 -1.63
CA VAL A 204 -6.29 -3.17 -2.38
C VAL A 204 -6.84 -4.37 -3.13
N LEU A 205 -5.99 -5.09 -3.85
CA LEU A 205 -6.41 -6.24 -4.62
C LEU A 205 -7.03 -7.31 -3.73
N ALA A 206 -6.42 -7.62 -2.58
CA ALA A 206 -6.97 -8.58 -1.62
C ALA A 206 -8.30 -8.11 -1.02
N ARG A 207 -8.35 -6.85 -0.54
CA ARG A 207 -9.55 -6.28 0.11
C ARG A 207 -10.75 -6.20 -0.82
N PHE A 208 -10.55 -5.91 -2.10
CA PHE A 208 -11.64 -5.84 -3.08
C PHE A 208 -11.94 -7.21 -3.72
N GLY A 209 -11.33 -8.29 -3.21
CA GLY A 209 -11.55 -9.65 -3.69
C GLY A 209 -11.10 -9.83 -5.14
N LEU A 210 -10.08 -9.13 -5.60
CA LEU A 210 -9.62 -9.17 -6.99
C LEU A 210 -8.55 -10.24 -7.23
N VAL A 211 -8.00 -10.80 -6.17
CA VAL A 211 -6.90 -11.78 -6.17
C VAL A 211 -7.11 -12.82 -5.08
N GLU A 212 -6.51 -13.99 -5.26
CA GLU A 212 -6.28 -14.94 -4.18
C GLU A 212 -5.00 -14.58 -3.41
N VAL A 213 -4.97 -14.86 -2.11
CA VAL A 213 -3.77 -14.67 -1.28
C VAL A 213 -2.99 -15.97 -1.20
N LYS A 214 -1.70 -15.90 -1.55
CA LYS A 214 -0.77 -17.03 -1.58
C LYS A 214 0.40 -16.81 -0.64
N ARG A 215 0.86 -17.88 0.00
CA ARG A 215 2.04 -17.86 0.87
C ARG A 215 3.27 -18.38 0.13
N TYR A 216 4.28 -17.54 -0.05
CA TYR A 216 5.56 -17.92 -0.63
C TYR A 216 6.70 -17.49 0.31
N HIS A 217 7.33 -18.46 0.98
CA HIS A 217 8.48 -18.18 1.84
C HIS A 217 9.72 -17.83 1.02
N PRO A 218 10.61 -16.95 1.52
CA PRO A 218 10.56 -16.29 2.83
C PRO A 218 9.73 -14.98 2.88
N ASN A 219 9.16 -14.54 1.77
CA ASN A 219 8.46 -13.26 1.63
C ASN A 219 7.01 -13.30 2.15
N VAL A 220 6.85 -13.22 3.47
CA VAL A 220 5.55 -13.39 4.15
C VAL A 220 5.20 -12.24 5.09
N ARG A 221 5.89 -11.10 5.04
CA ARG A 221 5.73 -9.99 6.00
C ARG A 221 4.28 -9.52 6.17
N PHE A 222 3.51 -9.44 5.08
CA PHE A 222 2.10 -9.05 5.11
C PHE A 222 1.12 -10.21 4.89
N HIS A 223 1.56 -11.47 4.91
CA HIS A 223 0.70 -12.59 4.52
C HIS A 223 -0.59 -12.68 5.35
N ASP A 224 -0.47 -12.66 6.68
CA ASP A 224 -1.63 -12.88 7.55
C ASP A 224 -2.63 -11.72 7.45
N TYR A 225 -2.13 -10.49 7.30
CA TYR A 225 -2.94 -9.32 7.00
C TYR A 225 -3.72 -9.46 5.69
N LEU A 226 -3.03 -9.78 4.60
CA LEU A 226 -3.68 -9.98 3.30
C LEU A 226 -4.72 -11.11 3.38
N LYS A 227 -4.44 -12.16 4.15
CA LYS A 227 -5.34 -13.30 4.31
C LYS A 227 -6.63 -12.94 5.04
N GLU A 228 -6.56 -12.05 6.03
CA GLU A 228 -7.75 -11.50 6.69
C GLU A 228 -8.60 -10.70 5.70
N LEU A 229 -7.97 -9.84 4.88
CA LEU A 229 -8.68 -9.08 3.84
C LEU A 229 -9.37 -9.98 2.81
N GLU A 230 -8.73 -11.07 2.39
CA GLU A 230 -9.34 -12.06 1.51
C GLU A 230 -10.53 -12.75 2.17
N ALA A 231 -10.43 -13.10 3.45
CA ALA A 231 -11.52 -13.73 4.19
C ALA A 231 -12.75 -12.80 4.31
N ASP A 232 -12.52 -11.50 4.55
CA ASP A 232 -13.58 -10.49 4.53
C ASP A 232 -14.23 -10.40 3.13
N ALA A 233 -13.41 -10.37 2.07
CA ALA A 233 -13.89 -10.32 0.70
C ALA A 233 -14.74 -11.56 0.32
N GLN A 234 -14.35 -12.74 0.80
CA GLN A 234 -15.11 -13.97 0.64
C GLN A 234 -16.44 -13.92 1.39
N ALA A 235 -16.42 -13.47 2.64
CA ALA A 235 -17.61 -13.38 3.48
C ALA A 235 -18.66 -12.41 2.90
N ASP A 236 -18.19 -11.30 2.31
CA ASP A 236 -19.03 -10.28 1.69
C ASP A 236 -19.33 -10.55 0.19
N ASN A 237 -18.87 -11.68 -0.37
CA ASN A 237 -19.09 -12.11 -1.77
C ASN A 237 -18.70 -11.05 -2.83
N ILE A 238 -17.56 -10.39 -2.65
CA ILE A 238 -17.08 -9.34 -3.56
C ILE A 238 -16.03 -9.86 -4.55
N GLY A 239 -15.87 -9.14 -5.67
CA GLY A 239 -14.86 -9.46 -6.67
C GLY A 239 -15.01 -10.89 -7.21
N ILE A 240 -13.89 -11.62 -7.24
CA ILE A 240 -13.79 -12.97 -7.76
C ILE A 240 -14.52 -14.04 -6.92
N TRP A 241 -15.03 -13.65 -5.75
CA TRP A 241 -15.78 -14.53 -4.86
C TRP A 241 -17.29 -14.52 -5.13
N ARG A 242 -17.74 -13.63 -6.03
CA ARG A 242 -19.17 -13.44 -6.31
C ARG A 242 -19.73 -14.60 -7.12
N SER A 243 -20.80 -15.24 -6.61
CA SER A 243 -21.42 -16.35 -7.34
C SER A 243 -22.31 -15.89 -8.51
N ASP A 244 -22.36 -16.70 -9.58
CA ASP A 244 -23.25 -16.48 -10.74
C ASP A 244 -24.73 -16.38 -10.34
N SER A 245 -25.13 -17.10 -9.29
CA SER A 245 -26.51 -17.13 -8.82
C SER A 245 -26.96 -15.79 -8.23
N GLU A 246 -26.05 -15.04 -7.60
CA GLU A 246 -26.34 -13.73 -7.03
C GLU A 246 -26.32 -12.63 -8.09
N MET A 247 -25.50 -12.77 -9.13
CA MET A 247 -25.56 -11.90 -10.32
C MET A 247 -26.93 -11.97 -11.01
N SER A 248 -27.56 -13.14 -11.05
CA SER A 248 -28.89 -13.32 -11.66
C SER A 248 -30.02 -12.62 -10.88
N LYS A 249 -29.83 -12.42 -9.56
CA LYS A 249 -30.80 -11.76 -8.68
C LYS A 249 -30.71 -10.24 -8.77
N SER A 250 -29.50 -9.67 -8.86
CA SER A 250 -29.34 -8.21 -9.02
C SER A 250 -29.89 -7.70 -10.35
N ARG A 251 -29.76 -8.48 -11.43
CA ARG A 251 -30.35 -8.17 -12.75
C ARG A 251 -31.88 -8.12 -12.76
N LYS A 252 -32.56 -8.74 -11.79
CA LYS A 252 -34.03 -8.80 -11.71
C LYS A 252 -34.67 -7.69 -10.86
N GLY A 253 -33.89 -6.77 -10.31
CA GLY A 253 -34.42 -5.64 -9.53
C GLY A 253 -34.90 -6.01 -8.12
N ASP A 254 -34.54 -7.19 -7.62
CA ASP A 254 -34.79 -7.55 -6.23
C ASP A 254 -33.64 -7.02 -5.37
N ASN A 255 -33.89 -6.02 -4.53
CA ASN A 255 -32.96 -5.55 -3.51
C ASN A 255 -32.89 -6.61 -2.38
N PRO A 256 -31.78 -7.38 -2.22
CA PRO A 256 -31.69 -8.38 -1.18
C PRO A 256 -31.06 -7.82 0.10
N MET A 257 -31.32 -6.55 0.45
CA MET A 257 -31.01 -6.03 1.79
C MET A 257 -32.08 -6.48 2.80
N ASN A 258 -32.06 -7.77 3.15
CA ASN A 258 -32.42 -8.26 4.49
C ASN A 258 -32.16 -9.78 4.57
N LYS A 259 -30.97 -10.19 5.01
CA LYS A 259 -30.82 -11.43 5.80
C LYS A 259 -29.43 -11.57 6.46
N LYS A 260 -29.51 -11.42 7.78
CA LYS A 260 -28.82 -12.18 8.84
C LYS A 260 -27.51 -11.64 9.45
N THR A 261 -27.73 -11.03 10.60
CA THR A 261 -26.92 -11.05 11.83
C THR A 261 -26.55 -12.49 12.30
N ILE A 262 -25.45 -12.54 13.07
CA ILE A 262 -24.99 -13.48 14.12
C ILE A 262 -24.18 -14.73 13.69
N TYR A 263 -22.88 -14.74 14.05
CA TYR A 263 -22.29 -15.68 15.02
C TYR A 263 -21.10 -15.02 15.76
N LEU A 264 -21.30 -14.66 17.02
CA LEU A 264 -20.26 -14.74 18.05
C LEU A 264 -20.81 -15.68 19.12
N ALA A 265 -20.27 -16.90 19.16
CA ALA A 265 -20.45 -17.80 20.29
C ALA A 265 -19.48 -17.35 21.40
N GLY A 266 -19.97 -17.38 22.64
CA GLY A 266 -19.18 -17.07 23.84
C GLY A 266 -18.30 -18.21 24.31
#